data_AF-A0A060QKI0-F1
#
_entry.id   AF-A0A060QKI0-F1
#
_cell.length_a   1.000
_cell.length_b   1.000
_cell.length_c   1.000
_cell.angle_alpha   90.00
_cell.angle_beta   90.00
_cell.angle_gamma   90.00
#
_symmetry.space_group_name_H-M   'P 1'
#
loop_
_entity.id
_entity.type
_entity.pdbx_description
1 polymer ?
#
loop_
_entity_poly.entity_id
_entity_poly.type
_entity_poly.pdbx_seq_one_letter_code
_entity_poly.pdbx_strand_id
1 'polypeptide(L)'
;MDGFWCEYRWVLAQMRAPELADRLQLRSLAVTGLLVCRDGIVLGRRNPNSLYLPGFWQGVPAGSVEARSDKDPIDLRAQLLAELGEEIGLTDAVTLTGPLLACEHDTTHIVDLGFRIDTDLPFEAIRDAWQKKANDEYDQLECHSLDRIDLISPQVLPTTRAMLERLAQ
;
A
#
# COMPACT_ATOMS: atom_id res chain seq x y z
N MET A 1 6.12 18.35 3.02
CA MET A 1 7.09 17.31 2.65
C MET A 1 7.90 17.90 1.52
N ASP A 2 9.22 17.81 1.60
CA ASP A 2 10.13 18.23 0.55
C ASP A 2 10.84 16.98 0.01
N GLY A 3 11.12 16.96 -1.28
CA GLY A 3 11.71 15.81 -1.97
C GLY A 3 12.14 16.16 -3.39
N PHE A 4 12.56 15.16 -4.16
CA PHE A 4 12.94 15.30 -5.55
C PHE A 4 12.59 14.04 -6.34
N TRP A 5 12.31 14.20 -7.63
CA TRP A 5 12.14 13.08 -8.54
C TRP A 5 13.48 12.46 -8.90
N CYS A 6 13.55 11.14 -8.91
CA CYS A 6 14.75 10.42 -9.31
C CYS A 6 14.39 9.15 -10.07
N GLU A 7 15.36 8.61 -10.79
CA GLU A 7 15.20 7.39 -11.56
C GLU A 7 14.99 6.19 -10.62
N TYR A 8 13.92 5.42 -10.83
CA TYR A 8 13.58 4.24 -10.01
C TYR A 8 14.74 3.23 -9.90
N ARG A 9 15.61 3.15 -10.90
CA ARG A 9 16.80 2.28 -10.88
C ARG A 9 17.72 2.52 -9.69
N TRP A 10 17.77 3.74 -9.13
CA TRP A 10 18.60 4.05 -7.96
C TRP A 10 17.95 3.56 -6.67
N VAL A 11 16.62 3.69 -6.56
CA VAL A 11 15.85 3.09 -5.47
C VAL A 11 16.00 1.58 -5.50
N LEU A 12 15.84 0.96 -6.67
CA LEU A 12 16.03 -0.48 -6.85
C LEU A 12 17.46 -0.94 -6.51
N ALA A 13 18.47 -0.14 -6.86
CA ALA A 13 19.86 -0.43 -6.48
C ALA A 13 20.03 -0.42 -4.96
N GLN A 14 19.48 0.59 -4.26
CA GLN A 14 19.52 0.65 -2.79
C GLN A 14 18.77 -0.52 -2.14
N MET A 15 17.59 -0.89 -2.67
CA MET A 15 16.82 -2.03 -2.17
C MET A 15 17.58 -3.36 -2.30
N ARG A 16 18.35 -3.56 -3.38
CA ARG A 16 19.13 -4.77 -3.63
C ARG A 16 20.48 -4.80 -2.93
N ALA A 17 21.04 -3.63 -2.62
CA ALA A 17 22.34 -3.44 -1.98
C ALA A 17 22.19 -2.39 -0.87
N PRO A 18 21.70 -2.77 0.33
CA PRO A 18 21.42 -1.84 1.43
C PRO A 18 22.62 -0.99 1.85
N GLU A 19 23.86 -1.46 1.63
CA GLU A 19 25.09 -0.69 1.86
C GLU A 19 25.19 0.58 0.99
N LEU A 20 24.41 0.67 -0.10
CA LEU A 20 24.32 1.89 -0.90
C LEU A 20 23.50 2.99 -0.21
N ALA A 21 22.74 2.68 0.86
CA ALA A 21 21.90 3.66 1.54
C ALA A 21 22.70 4.87 2.06
N ASP A 22 23.91 4.64 2.60
CA ASP A 22 24.77 5.73 3.09
C ASP A 22 25.24 6.66 1.98
N ARG A 23 25.38 6.14 0.75
CA ARG A 23 25.87 6.88 -0.43
C ARG A 23 24.73 7.54 -1.20
N LEU A 24 23.64 6.81 -1.42
CA LEU A 24 22.49 7.28 -2.21
C LEU A 24 21.54 8.13 -1.37
N GLN A 25 21.44 7.84 -0.07
CA GLN A 25 20.59 8.55 0.90
C GLN A 25 19.14 8.70 0.42
N LEU A 26 18.64 7.72 -0.33
CA LEU A 26 17.30 7.76 -0.90
C LEU A 26 16.29 7.27 0.14
N ARG A 27 15.19 8.01 0.25
CA ARG A 27 13.99 7.63 1.00
C ARG A 27 12.82 7.71 0.06
N SER A 28 12.58 6.63 -0.70
CA SER A 28 11.51 6.60 -1.69
C SER A 28 10.15 6.70 -1.01
N LEU A 29 9.28 7.53 -1.55
CA LEU A 29 7.92 7.70 -1.04
C LEU A 29 7.00 6.65 -1.63
N ALA A 30 6.20 6.01 -0.78
CA ALA A 30 5.14 5.08 -1.14
C ALA A 30 3.84 5.47 -0.44
N VAL A 31 2.73 4.95 -0.95
CA VAL A 31 1.40 5.10 -0.35
C VAL A 31 0.75 3.74 -0.21
N THR A 32 0.00 3.54 0.87
CA THR A 32 -0.83 2.35 1.09
C THR A 32 -2.18 2.74 1.67
N GLY A 33 -3.23 2.06 1.23
CA GLY A 33 -4.59 2.17 1.75
C GLY A 33 -4.90 1.03 2.72
N LEU A 34 -5.60 1.33 3.81
CA LEU A 34 -6.30 0.34 4.61
C LEU A 34 -7.77 0.37 4.19
N LEU A 35 -8.14 -0.53 3.27
CA LEU A 35 -9.50 -0.66 2.76
C LEU A 35 -10.40 -1.31 3.81
N VAL A 36 -11.40 -0.57 4.26
CA VAL A 36 -12.45 -1.00 5.16
C VAL A 36 -13.75 -1.09 4.37
N CYS A 37 -14.32 -2.29 4.34
CA CYS A 37 -15.58 -2.60 3.71
C CYS A 37 -16.63 -2.96 4.76
N ARG A 38 -17.85 -3.28 4.32
CA ARG A 38 -18.94 -3.67 5.22
C ARG A 38 -18.61 -4.87 6.12
N ASP A 39 -17.80 -5.79 5.61
CA ASP A 39 -17.49 -7.06 6.29
C ASP A 39 -16.21 -6.98 7.14
N GLY A 40 -15.41 -5.92 7.01
CA GLY A 40 -14.18 -5.73 7.77
C GLY A 40 -13.07 -5.05 6.98
N ILE A 41 -11.82 -5.37 7.32
CA ILE A 41 -10.61 -4.85 6.67
C ILE A 41 -10.18 -5.82 5.58
N VAL A 42 -9.90 -5.29 4.39
CA VAL A 42 -9.36 -6.05 3.27
C VAL A 42 -7.84 -5.93 3.24
N LEU A 43 -7.16 -7.07 3.23
CA LEU A 43 -5.72 -7.17 3.05
C LEU A 43 -5.41 -7.96 1.78
N GLY A 44 -4.34 -7.58 1.11
CA GLY A 44 -3.80 -8.26 -0.06
C GLY A 44 -2.47 -8.92 0.28
N ARG A 45 -2.32 -10.18 -0.10
CA ARG A 45 -1.03 -10.87 -0.02
C ARG A 45 -0.23 -10.54 -1.27
N ARG A 46 0.94 -9.94 -1.07
CA ARG A 46 1.87 -9.60 -2.15
C ARG A 46 2.24 -10.85 -2.93
N ASN A 47 2.27 -10.73 -4.25
CA ASN A 47 2.63 -11.82 -5.13
C ASN A 47 3.97 -12.47 -4.70
N PRO A 48 4.11 -13.81 -4.75
CA PRO A 48 5.36 -14.48 -4.43
C PRO A 48 6.56 -14.05 -5.28
N ASN A 49 6.30 -13.46 -6.46
CA ASN A 49 7.32 -12.91 -7.35
C ASN A 49 7.62 -11.42 -7.11
N SER A 50 6.98 -10.77 -6.13
CA SER A 50 7.24 -9.38 -5.80
C SER A 50 8.70 -9.17 -5.36
N LEU A 51 9.31 -8.09 -5.85
CA LEU A 51 10.72 -7.75 -5.55
C LEU A 51 10.98 -7.45 -4.07
N TYR A 52 9.96 -7.01 -3.34
CA TYR A 52 10.04 -6.62 -1.95
C TYR A 52 8.96 -7.34 -1.13
N LEU A 53 9.38 -8.02 -0.06
CA LEU A 53 8.54 -8.78 0.88
C LEU A 53 7.48 -9.67 0.19
N PRO A 54 7.87 -10.61 -0.69
CA PRO A 54 6.93 -11.52 -1.34
C PRO A 54 6.16 -12.35 -0.32
N GLY A 55 4.85 -12.53 -0.53
CA GLY A 55 3.98 -13.28 0.36
C GLY A 55 3.58 -12.57 1.66
N PHE A 56 4.06 -11.34 1.92
CA PHE A 56 3.58 -10.55 3.04
C PHE A 56 2.19 -9.98 2.75
N TRP A 57 1.41 -9.79 3.81
CA TRP A 57 0.13 -9.11 3.74
C TRP A 57 0.31 -7.59 3.83
N GLN A 58 -0.45 -6.84 3.05
CA GLN A 58 -0.49 -5.38 3.10
C GLN A 58 -1.91 -4.85 2.97
N GLY A 59 -2.09 -3.61 3.40
CA GLY A 59 -3.27 -2.83 3.06
C GLY A 59 -3.35 -2.62 1.55
N VAL A 60 -4.57 -2.63 1.02
CA VAL A 60 -4.83 -2.41 -0.40
C VAL A 60 -5.53 -1.07 -0.64
N PRO A 61 -5.18 -0.36 -1.73
CA PRO A 61 -4.07 -0.62 -2.65
C PRO A 61 -2.73 -0.15 -2.08
N ALA A 62 -1.60 -0.42 -2.74
CA ALA A 62 -0.33 0.20 -2.35
C ALA A 62 0.65 0.35 -3.52
N GLY A 63 1.26 1.52 -3.65
CA GLY A 63 2.15 1.85 -4.77
C GLY A 63 3.27 2.80 -4.39
N SER A 64 4.33 2.82 -5.22
CA SER A 64 5.39 3.83 -5.13
C SER A 64 4.88 5.15 -5.69
N VAL A 65 5.23 6.30 -5.09
CA VAL A 65 4.82 7.60 -5.65
C VAL A 65 5.60 7.89 -6.92
N GLU A 66 4.87 8.07 -8.03
CA GLU A 66 5.44 8.21 -9.37
C GLU A 66 4.99 9.52 -10.01
N ALA A 67 5.83 10.05 -10.89
CA ALA A 67 5.49 11.20 -11.74
C ALA A 67 5.72 10.86 -13.21
N ARG A 68 4.92 11.49 -14.07
CA ARG A 68 5.11 11.42 -15.52
C ARG A 68 6.11 12.48 -16.00
N SER A 69 6.32 13.52 -15.21
CA SER A 69 7.22 14.64 -15.46
C SER A 69 7.87 15.14 -14.16
N ASP A 70 9.06 15.72 -14.27
CA ASP A 70 9.83 16.30 -13.15
C ASP A 70 9.16 17.53 -12.49
N LYS A 71 8.08 18.04 -13.08
CA LYS A 71 7.29 19.18 -12.61
C LYS A 71 5.91 18.81 -12.10
N ASP A 72 5.56 17.52 -12.09
CA ASP A 72 4.21 17.12 -11.69
C ASP A 72 4.02 17.40 -10.20
N PRO A 73 2.92 18.09 -9.81
CA PRO A 73 2.56 18.20 -8.42
C PRO A 73 2.20 16.80 -7.89
N ILE A 74 2.66 16.50 -6.68
CA ILE A 74 2.34 15.24 -6.02
C ILE A 74 0.89 15.29 -5.54
N ASP A 75 0.03 14.46 -6.13
CA ASP A 75 -1.33 14.19 -5.63
C ASP A 75 -1.42 12.74 -5.16
N LEU A 76 -1.09 12.53 -3.89
CA LEU A 76 -1.10 11.21 -3.25
C LEU A 76 -2.50 10.58 -3.25
N ARG A 77 -3.55 11.41 -3.18
CA ARG A 77 -4.93 10.92 -3.16
C ARG A 77 -5.34 10.41 -4.53
N ALA A 78 -5.06 11.19 -5.57
CA ALA A 78 -5.31 10.77 -6.94
C ALA A 78 -4.51 9.52 -7.30
N GLN A 79 -3.24 9.44 -6.87
CA GLN A 79 -2.43 8.25 -7.11
C GLN A 79 -3.00 7.02 -6.40
N LEU A 80 -3.31 7.09 -5.11
CA LEU A 80 -3.86 5.93 -4.38
C LEU A 80 -5.22 5.48 -4.95
N LEU A 81 -6.05 6.39 -5.45
CA LEU A 81 -7.29 6.04 -6.13
C LEU A 81 -7.05 5.39 -7.50
N ALA A 82 -6.00 5.80 -8.22
CA ALA A 82 -5.58 5.14 -9.45
C ALA A 82 -5.12 3.70 -9.16
N GLU A 83 -4.26 3.50 -8.16
CA GLU A 83 -3.83 2.16 -7.71
C GLU A 83 -5.02 1.30 -7.28
N LEU A 84 -5.99 1.87 -6.55
CA LEU A 84 -7.22 1.15 -6.18
C LEU A 84 -7.98 0.65 -7.42
N GLY A 85 -8.06 1.52 -8.42
CA GLY A 85 -8.65 1.21 -9.70
C GLY A 85 -7.88 0.12 -10.42
N GLU A 86 -6.56 0.15 -10.45
CA GLU A 86 -5.70 -0.78 -11.19
C GLU A 86 -5.58 -2.14 -10.51
N GLU A 87 -5.30 -2.15 -9.20
CA GLU A 87 -5.06 -3.36 -8.42
C GLU A 87 -6.36 -4.07 -8.03
N ILE A 88 -7.40 -3.34 -7.64
CA ILE A 88 -8.63 -3.92 -7.04
C ILE A 88 -9.84 -3.76 -7.96
N GLY A 89 -9.83 -2.79 -8.88
CA GLY A 89 -10.95 -2.55 -9.79
C GLY A 89 -12.07 -1.68 -9.21
N LEU A 90 -11.82 -0.95 -8.12
CA LEU A 90 -12.78 -0.01 -7.55
C LEU A 90 -12.44 1.43 -7.97
N THR A 91 -13.41 2.17 -8.51
CA THR A 91 -13.18 3.54 -9.03
C THR A 91 -13.99 4.64 -8.34
N ASP A 92 -15.25 4.38 -7.96
CA ASP A 92 -16.18 5.47 -7.62
C ASP A 92 -16.95 5.31 -6.30
N ALA A 93 -16.72 4.23 -5.55
CA ALA A 93 -17.51 3.86 -4.37
C ALA A 93 -16.71 3.89 -3.06
N VAL A 94 -15.78 4.85 -2.91
CA VAL A 94 -14.92 4.93 -1.73
C VAL A 94 -14.77 6.34 -1.16
N THR A 95 -14.52 6.41 0.15
CA THR A 95 -14.11 7.63 0.86
C THR A 95 -12.67 7.47 1.33
N LEU A 96 -11.83 8.46 1.03
CA LEU A 96 -10.40 8.43 1.39
C LEU A 96 -10.11 9.41 2.54
N THR A 97 -9.53 8.92 3.63
CA THR A 97 -9.12 9.70 4.81
C THR A 97 -7.63 9.55 5.10
N GLY A 98 -6.97 10.64 5.47
CA GLY A 98 -5.54 10.65 5.79
C GLY A 98 -4.72 11.71 5.03
N PRO A 99 -3.37 11.60 5.07
CA PRO A 99 -2.61 10.47 5.63
C PRO A 99 -2.80 10.32 7.15
N LEU A 100 -2.85 9.08 7.63
CA LEU A 100 -2.96 8.75 9.05
C LEU A 100 -1.58 8.70 9.69
N LEU A 101 -0.62 8.04 9.04
CA LEU A 101 0.73 7.86 9.53
C LEU A 101 1.73 7.76 8.38
N ALA A 102 3.01 7.88 8.74
CA ALA A 102 4.14 7.54 7.89
C ALA A 102 4.96 6.48 8.61
N CYS A 103 5.38 5.43 7.89
CA CYS A 103 6.26 4.39 8.41
C CYS A 103 7.49 4.28 7.52
N GLU A 104 8.68 4.34 8.11
CA GLU A 104 9.92 4.04 7.39
C GLU A 104 10.24 2.55 7.54
N HIS A 105 10.54 1.88 6.44
CA HIS A 105 10.91 0.46 6.44
C HIS A 105 12.41 0.30 6.72
N ASP A 106 12.75 -0.48 7.75
CA ASP A 106 14.10 -0.54 8.35
C ASP A 106 15.25 -0.79 7.37
N THR A 107 15.06 -1.64 6.35
CA THR A 107 16.15 -2.03 5.42
C THR A 107 16.15 -1.26 4.10
N THR A 108 14.97 -0.90 3.60
CA THR A 108 14.84 -0.26 2.27
C THR A 108 14.75 1.26 2.34
N HIS A 109 14.51 1.82 3.53
CA HIS A 109 14.25 3.24 3.76
C HIS A 109 13.06 3.81 2.98
N ILE A 110 12.15 2.93 2.54
CA ILE A 110 10.88 3.35 1.96
C ILE A 110 10.09 4.06 3.05
N VAL A 111 9.63 5.28 2.77
CA VAL A 111 8.68 6.00 3.61
C VAL A 111 7.30 5.77 3.02
N ASP A 112 6.50 4.99 3.73
CA ASP A 112 5.19 4.56 3.28
C ASP A 112 4.09 5.29 4.06
N LEU A 113 3.24 6.01 3.33
CA LEU A 113 2.16 6.82 3.87
C LEU A 113 0.86 6.03 3.91
N GLY A 114 0.35 5.80 5.11
CA GLY A 114 -0.88 5.04 5.34
C GLY A 114 -2.13 5.92 5.28
N PHE A 115 -3.09 5.53 4.45
CA PHE A 115 -4.42 6.15 4.33
C PHE A 115 -5.50 5.16 4.70
N ARG A 116 -6.67 5.64 5.15
CA ARG A 116 -7.86 4.82 5.30
C ARG A 116 -8.76 5.01 4.09
N ILE A 117 -9.28 3.90 3.56
CA ILE A 117 -10.26 3.88 2.47
C ILE A 117 -11.51 3.18 2.98
N ASP A 118 -12.66 3.83 2.91
CA ASP A 118 -13.94 3.28 3.37
C ASP A 118 -14.86 3.02 2.18
N THR A 119 -15.58 1.90 2.20
CA THR A 119 -16.62 1.56 1.22
C THR A 119 -17.77 0.80 1.88
N ASP A 120 -18.99 1.00 1.38
CA ASP A 120 -20.17 0.24 1.82
C ASP A 120 -20.32 -1.11 1.10
N LEU A 121 -19.42 -1.41 0.16
CA LEU A 121 -19.44 -2.68 -0.57
C LEU A 121 -19.15 -3.87 0.38
N PRO A 122 -19.80 -5.02 0.18
CA PRO A 122 -19.38 -6.27 0.81
C PRO A 122 -18.07 -6.77 0.19
N PHE A 123 -17.31 -7.54 0.95
CA PHE A 123 -16.03 -8.12 0.51
C PHE A 123 -16.20 -8.98 -0.75
N GLU A 124 -17.31 -9.69 -0.90
CA GLU A 124 -17.59 -10.46 -2.12
C GLU A 124 -17.55 -9.60 -3.39
N ALA A 125 -18.14 -8.40 -3.36
CA ALA A 125 -18.11 -7.49 -4.50
C ALA A 125 -16.70 -6.97 -4.79
N ILE A 126 -15.89 -6.74 -3.75
CA ILE A 126 -14.49 -6.31 -3.87
C ILE A 126 -13.66 -7.43 -4.48
N ARG A 127 -13.81 -8.67 -4.01
CA ARG A 127 -13.14 -9.84 -4.54
C ARG A 127 -13.50 -10.08 -6.01
N ASP A 128 -14.77 -9.95 -6.37
CA ASP A 128 -15.23 -10.11 -7.74
C ASP A 128 -14.69 -9.02 -8.67
N ALA A 129 -14.57 -7.77 -8.19
CA ALA A 129 -13.94 -6.67 -8.93
C ALA A 129 -12.45 -6.95 -9.14
N TRP A 130 -11.75 -7.37 -8.08
CA TRP A 130 -10.35 -7.77 -8.13
C TRP A 130 -10.15 -8.88 -9.14
N GLN A 131 -10.88 -9.98 -9.07
CA GLN A 131 -10.73 -11.11 -10.00
C GLN A 131 -10.98 -10.77 -11.48
N LYS A 132 -11.84 -9.78 -11.77
CA LYS A 132 -12.12 -9.34 -13.16
C LYS A 132 -11.01 -8.47 -13.74
N LYS A 133 -10.28 -7.75 -12.91
CA LYS A 133 -9.23 -6.81 -13.33
C LYS A 133 -7.82 -7.31 -13.02
N ALA A 134 -7.71 -8.30 -12.13
CA ALA A 134 -6.54 -8.69 -11.37
C ALA A 134 -5.26 -8.53 -12.19
N ASN A 135 -4.45 -7.57 -11.75
CA ASN A 135 -3.05 -7.52 -12.12
C ASN A 135 -2.26 -8.49 -11.21
N ASP A 136 -0.95 -8.60 -11.45
CA ASP A 136 -0.09 -9.52 -10.72
C ASP A 136 0.37 -8.98 -9.35
N GLU A 137 -0.19 -7.88 -8.80
CA GLU A 137 0.30 -7.28 -7.53
C GLU A 137 -0.03 -8.16 -6.31
N TYR A 138 -1.24 -8.72 -6.26
CA TYR A 138 -1.69 -9.61 -5.20
C TYR A 138 -2.05 -10.98 -5.75
N ASP A 139 -1.69 -12.04 -5.03
CA ASP A 139 -2.12 -13.40 -5.36
C ASP A 139 -3.29 -13.89 -4.50
N GLN A 140 -3.63 -13.14 -3.44
CA GLN A 140 -4.74 -13.44 -2.54
C GLN A 140 -5.29 -12.16 -1.90
N LEU A 141 -6.62 -12.09 -1.75
CA LEU A 141 -7.28 -11.13 -0.86
C LEU A 141 -7.96 -11.85 0.30
N GLU A 142 -7.87 -11.28 1.50
CA GLU A 142 -8.59 -11.72 2.70
C GLU A 142 -9.34 -10.55 3.33
N CYS A 143 -10.47 -10.86 3.96
CA CYS A 143 -11.22 -9.91 4.77
C CYS A 143 -11.20 -10.35 6.24
N HIS A 144 -10.79 -9.45 7.11
CA HIS A 144 -10.70 -9.67 8.54
C HIS A 144 -11.67 -8.75 9.26
N SER A 145 -12.46 -9.32 10.16
CA SER A 145 -13.38 -8.55 10.99
C SER A 145 -12.62 -7.57 11.90
N LEU A 146 -13.18 -6.38 12.10
CA LEU A 146 -12.57 -5.29 12.88
C LEU A 146 -12.36 -5.66 14.36
N ASP A 147 -13.19 -6.54 14.91
CA ASP A 147 -13.07 -7.05 16.28
C ASP A 147 -11.99 -8.13 16.44
N ARG A 148 -11.39 -8.61 15.34
CA ARG A 148 -10.40 -9.70 15.32
C ARG A 148 -9.07 -9.31 14.67
N ILE A 149 -8.71 -8.04 14.76
CA ILE A 149 -7.42 -7.52 14.26
C ILE A 149 -6.22 -8.24 14.90
N ASP A 150 -6.38 -8.71 16.15
CA ASP A 150 -5.39 -9.50 16.89
C ASP A 150 -5.04 -10.84 16.20
N LEU A 151 -5.94 -11.39 15.38
CA LEU A 151 -5.73 -12.63 14.64
C LEU A 151 -4.99 -12.45 13.31
N ILE A 152 -4.79 -11.22 12.86
CA ILE A 152 -4.13 -10.96 11.59
C ILE A 152 -2.66 -11.37 11.68
N SER A 153 -2.23 -12.24 10.75
CA SER A 153 -0.88 -12.80 10.64
C SER A 153 0.22 -11.77 10.98
N PRO A 154 1.25 -12.14 11.75
CA PRO A 154 2.37 -11.24 12.03
C PRO A 154 3.15 -10.86 10.75
N GLN A 155 3.02 -11.63 9.66
CA GLN A 155 3.64 -11.35 8.35
C GLN A 155 2.84 -10.30 7.57
N VAL A 156 2.77 -9.09 8.14
CA VAL A 156 2.12 -7.92 7.56
C VAL A 156 3.15 -6.81 7.44
N LEU A 157 3.04 -5.96 6.41
CA LEU A 157 3.92 -4.80 6.25
C LEU A 157 3.89 -3.88 7.49
N PRO A 158 5.02 -3.27 7.88
CA PRO A 158 5.10 -2.40 9.05
C PRO A 158 4.04 -1.29 9.08
N THR A 159 3.82 -0.62 7.94
CA THR A 159 2.81 0.43 7.79
C THR A 159 1.41 -0.09 8.04
N THR A 160 1.06 -1.25 7.46
CA THR A 160 -0.24 -1.88 7.64
C THR A 160 -0.45 -2.30 9.09
N ARG A 161 0.56 -2.89 9.74
CA ARG A 161 0.52 -3.22 11.17
C ARG A 161 0.23 -1.98 12.03
N ALA A 162 0.95 -0.89 11.79
CA ALA A 162 0.76 0.37 12.52
C ALA A 162 -0.63 0.98 12.30
N MET A 163 -1.20 0.87 11.09
CA MET A 163 -2.56 1.33 10.82
C MET A 163 -3.61 0.48 11.54
N LEU A 164 -3.45 -0.84 11.55
CA LEU A 164 -4.33 -1.78 12.25
C LEU A 164 -4.37 -1.49 13.76
N GLU A 165 -3.21 -1.27 14.37
CA GLU A 165 -3.08 -0.95 15.80
C GLU A 165 -3.76 0.37 16.17
N ARG A 166 -3.80 1.34 15.24
CA ARG A 166 -4.52 2.60 15.45
C ARG A 166 -6.03 2.48 15.33
N LEU A 167 -6.54 1.55 14.52
CA LEU A 167 -7.99 1.30 14.42
C LEU A 167 -8.55 0.55 15.63
N ALA A 168 -7.70 -0.17 16.37
CA ALA A 168 -8.08 -0.91 17.56
C ALA A 168 -8.14 -0.05 18.85
N GLN A 169 -7.80 1.25 18.77
CA GLN A 169 -7.82 2.22 19.86
C GLN A 169 -9.11 3.04 19.86
#